data_AF-A0A539EH41-F1
#
_entry.id   AF-A0A539EH41-F1
#
_cell.length_a   1.000
_cell.length_b   1.000
_cell.length_c   1.000
_cell.angle_alpha   90.00
_cell.angle_beta   90.00
_cell.angle_gamma   90.00
#
_symmetry.space_group_name_H-M   'P 1'
#
loop_
_entity.id
_entity.type
_entity.pdbx_description
1 polymer ?
#
loop_
_entity_poly.entity_id
_entity_poly.type
_entity_poly.pdbx_seq_one_letter_code
_entity_poly.pdbx_strand_id
1 'polypeptide(L)'
;VALGKGSPDAAALRAEAAPLLAKWGRADIPAALAGRLGEVGSAERLGPPASDGGPAPKRGLAGLFDRLRRSADTNAVTETSGRSGPEAAPQTSPYDRLPRSLLDVAESYYAVTMKAATPEALARLDQTSEADPAWWSDHGPNHVRNIVENMADIIKLAPQAGLIAPRDAARADFMEKAGGVSAALHDMWMKDLTGRGRKLHPSRASREAFSTVLDKAAADLEALPMADGRTFSDILKADYGVPPGEVSRVTREIMAMSYAHSKSNVPRETLNDPAKLRRAMVDVTTSRDGATAKIKAEEGVTTESLPNELAPYRRFYERGGKDEFDSLAFDWVTSNPKLAADMTDLSRALRIADALRWRGSLDFRGSQGSNIGIARLGDEPRTYMRLSDLENGRTYMVLYDSKLAMGEANIRTAQMTADGGLRFAIESGRFGSPKGDAKVAEGTAHVIYDVYKDYVMSFNGVEGRPLVVERPRDGSPGFAEKVVEDLRALAKADKDPFFARDIEARLAQGTLSIKDAPAEEAGLLGIKEKVGGLEEARFLAARPYRPNAGSVDALAKVIGESGVDASRISFKHALEGARVLELKPGEDLLTRGSPPGYVYIPLSEGLAV
;
A
#
# COMPACT_ATOMS: atom_id res chain seq x y z
N VAL A 1 -5.92 26.30 -24.13
CA VAL A 1 -4.52 26.00 -23.73
C VAL A 1 -3.60 25.86 -24.93
N ALA A 2 -3.85 24.95 -25.89
CA ALA A 2 -3.01 24.79 -27.10
C ALA A 2 -2.94 26.07 -27.99
N LEU A 3 -4.06 26.77 -28.16
CA LEU A 3 -4.12 28.02 -28.94
C LEU A 3 -3.37 29.20 -28.31
N GLY A 4 -3.11 29.16 -27.00
CA GLY A 4 -2.39 30.23 -26.27
C GLY A 4 -0.87 30.10 -26.35
N LYS A 5 -0.34 28.99 -26.90
CA LYS A 5 1.11 28.72 -26.97
C LYS A 5 1.70 28.87 -28.38
N GLY A 6 0.97 29.46 -29.33
CA GLY A 6 1.50 29.73 -30.68
C GLY A 6 1.82 28.46 -31.50
N SER A 7 1.06 27.38 -31.31
CA SER A 7 1.24 26.16 -32.10
C SER A 7 1.04 26.43 -33.60
N PRO A 8 1.90 25.89 -34.49
CA PRO A 8 1.73 26.01 -35.95
C PRO A 8 0.40 25.43 -36.45
N ASP A 9 -0.24 24.55 -35.67
CA ASP A 9 -1.53 23.92 -36.02
C ASP A 9 -2.75 24.67 -35.46
N ALA A 10 -2.58 25.92 -34.98
CA ALA A 10 -3.66 26.71 -34.39
C ALA A 10 -4.86 26.93 -35.34
N ALA A 11 -4.63 26.97 -36.65
CA ALA A 11 -5.70 27.10 -37.64
C ALA A 11 -6.52 25.80 -37.78
N ALA A 12 -5.85 24.65 -37.82
CA ALA A 12 -6.51 23.34 -37.89
C ALA A 12 -7.31 23.04 -36.62
N LEU A 13 -6.72 23.31 -35.45
CA LEU A 13 -7.39 23.17 -34.15
C LEU A 13 -8.60 24.10 -34.00
N ARG A 14 -8.58 25.30 -34.61
CA ARG A 14 -9.75 26.20 -34.65
C ARG A 14 -10.86 25.65 -35.54
N ALA A 15 -10.52 25.09 -36.70
CA ALA A 15 -11.50 24.50 -37.61
C ALA A 15 -12.18 23.27 -36.99
N GLU A 16 -11.42 22.45 -36.27
CA GLU A 16 -11.92 21.25 -35.60
C GLU A 16 -12.75 21.57 -34.34
N ALA A 17 -12.38 22.63 -33.61
CA ALA A 17 -13.12 23.08 -32.43
C ALA A 17 -14.40 23.88 -32.75
N ALA A 18 -14.52 24.49 -33.94
CA ALA A 18 -15.67 25.33 -34.33
C ALA A 18 -17.04 24.63 -34.20
N PRO A 19 -17.26 23.39 -34.69
CA PRO A 19 -18.54 22.69 -34.52
C PRO A 19 -18.82 22.30 -33.06
N LEU A 20 -17.78 22.01 -32.25
CA LEU A 20 -17.92 21.69 -30.83
C LEU A 20 -18.31 22.93 -30.01
N LEU A 21 -17.73 24.09 -30.33
CA LEU A 21 -18.07 25.36 -29.71
C LEU A 21 -19.46 25.85 -30.14
N ALA A 22 -19.87 25.62 -31.40
CA ALA A 22 -21.24 25.89 -31.85
C ALA A 22 -22.28 25.00 -31.13
N LYS A 23 -21.89 23.78 -30.76
CA LYS A 23 -22.71 22.85 -29.97
C LYS A 23 -22.83 23.26 -28.50
N TRP A 24 -21.82 23.94 -27.95
CA TRP A 24 -21.83 24.49 -26.59
C TRP A 24 -22.45 25.89 -26.49
N GLY A 25 -22.48 26.65 -27.58
CA GLY A 25 -22.94 28.05 -27.62
C GLY A 25 -24.45 28.30 -27.47
N ARG A 26 -25.25 27.33 -26.97
CA ARG A 26 -26.70 27.55 -26.74
C ARG A 26 -27.22 27.10 -25.38
N ALA A 27 -26.37 26.72 -24.42
CA ALA A 27 -26.80 26.61 -23.03
C ALA A 27 -25.61 26.87 -22.09
N ASP A 28 -25.70 28.01 -21.39
CA ASP A 28 -25.18 28.22 -20.04
C ASP A 28 -23.66 28.16 -19.80
N ILE A 29 -22.91 29.12 -20.36
CA ILE A 29 -21.60 29.49 -19.81
C ILE A 29 -21.78 30.74 -18.92
N PRO A 30 -21.46 30.69 -17.61
CA PRO A 30 -21.55 31.83 -16.72
C PRO A 30 -20.66 32.99 -17.20
N ALA A 31 -21.17 34.23 -17.11
CA ALA A 31 -20.50 35.47 -17.52
C ALA A 31 -19.09 35.67 -16.90
N ALA A 32 -18.74 34.94 -15.85
CA ALA A 32 -17.42 34.94 -15.22
C ALA A 32 -16.27 34.45 -16.13
N LEU A 33 -16.55 33.64 -17.16
CA LEU A 33 -15.50 33.13 -18.07
C LEU A 33 -15.15 34.12 -19.19
N ALA A 34 -16.10 34.98 -19.60
CA ALA A 34 -15.88 35.96 -20.67
C ALA A 34 -14.92 37.08 -20.27
N GLY A 35 -14.91 37.47 -18.98
CA GLY A 35 -14.03 38.52 -18.47
C GLY A 35 -12.55 38.13 -18.39
N ARG A 36 -12.21 36.84 -18.34
CA ARG A 36 -10.82 36.36 -18.20
C ARG A 36 -10.07 36.17 -19.53
N LEU A 37 -10.76 36.32 -20.67
CA LEU A 37 -10.14 36.21 -22.00
C LEU A 37 -9.79 37.56 -22.63
N GLY A 38 -10.09 38.68 -21.95
CA GLY A 38 -9.92 40.04 -22.48
C GLY A 38 -8.58 40.73 -22.20
N GLU A 39 -7.73 40.19 -21.32
CA GLU A 39 -6.49 40.87 -20.93
C GLU A 39 -5.26 39.99 -21.17
N VAL A 40 -4.80 39.97 -22.42
CA VAL A 40 -3.42 39.61 -22.76
C VAL A 40 -2.85 40.76 -23.60
N GLY A 41 -2.24 41.72 -22.91
CA GLY A 41 -1.58 42.87 -23.52
C GLY A 41 -0.37 43.31 -22.70
N SER A 42 0.77 43.44 -23.38
CA SER A 42 2.06 43.99 -22.96
C SER A 42 2.88 43.23 -21.90
N ALA A 43 3.86 42.49 -22.41
CA ALA A 43 5.07 42.12 -21.69
C ALA A 43 6.07 43.28 -21.70
N GLU A 44 6.62 43.65 -20.54
CA GLU A 44 7.83 44.47 -20.44
C GLU A 44 8.98 43.60 -19.94
N ARG A 45 10.05 43.55 -20.74
CA ARG A 45 11.32 42.88 -20.45
C ARG A 45 12.11 43.73 -19.47
N LEU A 46 12.61 43.14 -18.39
CA LEU A 46 13.75 43.66 -17.64
C LEU A 46 14.82 42.57 -17.52
N GLY A 47 15.97 42.84 -18.13
CA GLY A 47 17.18 42.01 -18.04
C GLY A 47 17.91 42.16 -16.70
N PRO A 48 19.02 41.43 -16.49
CA PRO A 48 19.67 41.34 -15.20
C PRO A 48 20.63 42.53 -14.98
N PRO A 49 20.81 43.05 -13.75
CA PRO A 49 21.95 43.88 -13.45
C PRO A 49 23.12 43.06 -12.89
N ALA A 50 24.29 43.62 -13.13
CA ALA A 50 25.62 43.07 -12.93
C ALA A 50 26.00 42.82 -11.47
N SER A 51 27.00 41.94 -11.33
CA SER A 51 27.80 41.69 -10.15
C SER A 51 28.62 42.93 -9.76
N ASP A 52 28.61 43.29 -8.47
CA ASP A 52 29.76 43.91 -7.81
C ASP A 52 29.76 43.59 -6.30
N GLY A 53 30.97 43.41 -5.77
CA GLY A 53 31.27 42.73 -4.50
C GLY A 53 30.83 43.41 -3.20
N GLY A 54 30.50 42.56 -2.22
CA GLY A 54 30.18 42.88 -0.82
C GLY A 54 29.87 41.58 -0.04
N PRO A 55 30.04 41.54 1.29
CA PRO A 55 30.49 40.36 2.03
C PRO A 55 29.46 39.22 2.08
N ALA A 56 29.98 37.99 2.19
CA ALA A 56 29.24 36.71 2.17
C ALA A 56 27.88 36.78 2.88
N PRO A 57 26.78 36.29 2.24
CA PRO A 57 25.48 36.35 2.86
C PRO A 57 25.44 35.41 4.06
N LYS A 58 25.04 35.98 5.20
CA LYS A 58 24.59 35.22 6.37
C LYS A 58 23.61 34.16 5.88
N ARG A 59 23.90 32.89 6.14
CA ARG A 59 23.02 31.74 5.85
C ARG A 59 21.65 32.00 6.50
N GLY A 60 20.73 32.53 5.72
CA GLY A 60 19.38 32.87 6.17
C GLY A 60 18.50 31.62 6.25
N LEU A 61 17.51 31.68 7.14
CA LEU A 61 16.43 30.70 7.32
C LEU A 61 15.81 30.22 5.99
N ALA A 62 15.79 31.02 4.94
CA ALA A 62 15.31 30.63 3.61
C ALA A 62 16.09 29.42 3.03
N GLY A 63 17.41 29.34 3.22
CA GLY A 63 18.22 28.20 2.78
C GLY A 63 18.09 26.96 3.67
N LEU A 64 17.46 27.08 4.84
CA LEU A 64 17.03 25.95 5.67
C LEU A 64 15.69 25.40 5.14
N PHE A 65 14.72 26.27 4.82
CA PHE A 65 13.42 25.84 4.27
C PHE A 65 13.52 25.17 2.90
N ASP A 66 14.45 25.62 2.04
CA ASP A 66 14.74 24.95 0.77
C ASP A 66 15.45 23.59 0.93
N ARG A 67 15.99 23.27 2.11
CA ARG A 67 16.57 21.95 2.42
C ARG A 67 15.52 21.03 3.06
N LEU A 68 14.74 21.54 4.00
CA LEU A 68 13.52 20.91 4.55
C LEU A 68 12.59 20.40 3.43
N ARG A 69 12.42 21.19 2.35
CA ARG A 69 11.56 20.83 1.21
C ARG A 69 12.14 19.71 0.34
N ARG A 70 13.47 19.55 0.28
CA ARG A 70 14.16 18.52 -0.52
C ARG A 70 14.39 17.21 0.26
N SER A 71 14.38 17.25 1.60
CA SER A 71 14.54 16.05 2.43
C SER A 71 13.24 15.26 2.62
N ALA A 72 12.07 15.85 2.32
CA ALA A 72 10.79 15.14 2.29
C ALA A 72 10.69 14.09 1.16
N ASP A 73 11.64 14.09 0.22
CA ASP A 73 11.71 13.13 -0.89
C ASP A 73 12.38 11.78 -0.51
N THR A 74 12.86 11.60 0.72
CA THR A 74 13.52 10.35 1.15
C THR A 74 12.96 9.81 2.47
N ASN A 75 11.74 9.26 2.43
CA ASN A 75 11.22 8.41 3.51
C ASN A 75 11.76 6.98 3.36
N ALA A 76 13.03 6.78 3.73
CA ALA A 76 13.57 5.47 4.04
C ALA A 76 13.36 5.23 5.54
N VAL A 77 12.37 4.40 5.89
CA VAL A 77 12.19 3.88 7.25
C VAL A 77 13.25 2.81 7.48
N THR A 78 14.18 3.05 8.40
CA THR A 78 15.15 2.05 8.87
C THR A 78 14.53 1.08 9.86
N GLU A 79 14.85 -0.20 9.69
CA GLU A 79 14.39 -1.34 10.47
C GLU A 79 14.70 -1.21 11.97
N THR A 80 13.68 -1.31 12.84
CA THR A 80 13.89 -1.69 14.24
C THR A 80 13.97 -3.21 14.35
N SER A 81 15.17 -3.77 14.16
CA SER A 81 15.49 -5.15 14.50
C SER A 81 16.03 -5.21 15.94
N GLY A 82 15.16 -5.54 16.89
CA GLY A 82 15.55 -5.82 18.28
C GLY A 82 16.23 -7.17 18.41
N ARG A 83 17.52 -7.28 18.06
CA ARG A 83 18.42 -8.36 18.48
C ARG A 83 19.84 -7.84 18.71
N SER A 84 20.16 -7.48 19.95
CA SER A 84 21.55 -7.34 20.38
C SER A 84 22.16 -8.72 20.64
N GLY A 85 22.58 -9.38 19.56
CA GLY A 85 23.55 -10.47 19.54
C GLY A 85 24.74 -10.06 18.66
N PRO A 86 25.83 -10.85 18.60
CA PRO A 86 27.05 -10.46 17.90
C PRO A 86 26.73 -10.08 16.44
N GLU A 87 27.26 -8.94 16.01
CA GLU A 87 27.03 -8.21 14.77
C GLU A 87 26.84 -9.14 13.56
N ALA A 88 25.59 -9.54 13.31
CA ALA A 88 25.20 -10.23 12.10
C ALA A 88 25.23 -9.20 10.97
N ALA A 89 25.76 -9.57 9.81
CA ALA A 89 25.69 -8.74 8.61
C ALA A 89 24.26 -8.20 8.44
N PRO A 90 24.08 -6.92 8.04
CA PRO A 90 22.75 -6.33 7.90
C PRO A 90 21.91 -7.23 7.00
N GLN A 91 20.85 -7.81 7.56
CA GLN A 91 19.93 -8.65 6.81
C GLN A 91 19.18 -7.73 5.87
N THR A 92 19.51 -7.76 4.57
CA THR A 92 18.75 -7.02 3.56
C THR A 92 17.31 -7.53 3.54
N SER A 93 16.33 -6.64 3.67
CA SER A 93 14.91 -6.97 3.62
C SER A 93 14.55 -7.69 2.29
N PRO A 94 13.61 -8.65 2.27
CA PRO A 94 13.05 -9.26 1.06
C PRO A 94 12.73 -8.25 -0.06
N TYR A 95 12.17 -7.09 0.28
CA TYR A 95 11.92 -6.01 -0.67
C TYR A 95 13.20 -5.52 -1.36
N ASP A 96 14.25 -5.25 -0.60
CA ASP A 96 15.53 -4.73 -1.11
C ASP A 96 16.32 -5.75 -1.94
N ARG A 97 15.92 -7.03 -1.89
CA ARG A 97 16.51 -8.10 -2.72
C ARG A 97 15.91 -8.17 -4.13
N LEU A 98 14.84 -7.43 -4.43
CA LEU A 98 14.24 -7.39 -5.76
C LEU A 98 15.06 -6.48 -6.70
N PRO A 99 15.01 -6.71 -8.03
CA PRO A 99 15.67 -5.82 -8.99
C PRO A 99 15.21 -4.37 -8.83
N ARG A 100 16.14 -3.42 -8.68
CA ARG A 100 15.78 -2.01 -8.52
C ARG A 100 15.02 -1.47 -9.74
N SER A 101 15.33 -1.94 -10.94
CA SER A 101 14.59 -1.62 -12.16
C SER A 101 13.12 -2.03 -12.13
N LEU A 102 12.77 -3.10 -11.41
CA LEU A 102 11.39 -3.48 -11.17
C LEU A 102 10.75 -2.55 -10.15
N LEU A 103 11.43 -2.32 -9.02
CA LEU A 103 10.91 -1.49 -7.93
C LEU A 103 10.67 -0.05 -8.38
N ASP A 104 11.57 0.54 -9.17
CA ASP A 104 11.41 1.89 -9.72
C ASP A 104 10.11 2.01 -10.55
N VAL A 105 9.81 1.00 -11.37
CA VAL A 105 8.57 0.97 -12.17
C VAL A 105 7.36 0.80 -11.26
N ALA A 106 7.36 -0.21 -10.37
CA ALA A 106 6.25 -0.47 -9.46
C ALA A 106 5.95 0.75 -8.56
N GLU A 107 6.97 1.29 -7.87
CA GLU A 107 6.86 2.47 -7.01
C GLU A 107 6.33 3.68 -7.78
N SER A 108 6.74 3.89 -9.04
CA SER A 108 6.22 4.99 -9.86
C SER A 108 4.71 4.89 -10.12
N TYR A 109 4.18 3.67 -10.23
CA TYR A 109 2.75 3.41 -10.40
C TYR A 109 2.00 3.65 -9.09
N TYR A 110 2.48 3.10 -7.97
CA TYR A 110 1.88 3.33 -6.64
C TYR A 110 1.97 4.81 -6.20
N ALA A 111 3.00 5.53 -6.64
CA ALA A 111 3.14 6.96 -6.39
C ALA A 111 2.02 7.81 -7.02
N VAL A 112 1.29 7.30 -8.03
CA VAL A 112 0.13 8.01 -8.60
C VAL A 112 -1.03 8.02 -7.61
N THR A 113 -1.37 6.88 -7.01
CA THR A 113 -2.42 6.77 -5.98
C THR A 113 -2.09 7.68 -4.80
N MET A 114 -0.82 7.67 -4.40
CA MET A 114 -0.29 8.53 -3.36
C MET A 114 -0.51 10.03 -3.67
N LYS A 115 -0.15 10.49 -4.87
CA LYS A 115 -0.29 11.90 -5.29
C LYS A 115 -1.75 12.34 -5.42
N ALA A 116 -2.67 11.41 -5.58
CA ALA A 116 -4.08 11.73 -5.73
C ALA A 116 -4.81 12.00 -4.40
N ALA A 117 -4.19 11.64 -3.27
CA ALA A 117 -4.72 11.82 -1.92
C ALA A 117 -4.68 13.29 -1.48
N THR A 118 -5.51 14.13 -2.12
CA THR A 118 -5.55 15.58 -1.93
C THR A 118 -6.84 16.02 -1.22
N PRO A 119 -6.84 17.17 -0.53
CA PRO A 119 -8.05 17.78 0.02
C PRO A 119 -9.16 17.98 -1.03
N GLU A 120 -8.79 18.33 -2.26
CA GLU A 120 -9.72 18.52 -3.37
C GLU A 120 -10.31 17.20 -3.87
N ALA A 121 -9.59 16.08 -3.71
CA ALA A 121 -10.11 14.75 -3.99
C ALA A 121 -11.08 14.30 -2.90
N LEU A 122 -10.78 14.57 -1.62
CA LEU A 122 -11.70 14.35 -0.50
C LEU A 122 -13.04 15.08 -0.67
N ALA A 123 -12.99 16.34 -1.13
CA ALA A 123 -14.19 17.16 -1.33
C ALA A 123 -15.08 16.70 -2.50
N ARG A 124 -14.66 15.69 -3.27
CA ARG A 124 -15.42 15.10 -4.39
C ARG A 124 -15.90 13.67 -4.09
N LEU A 125 -15.62 13.15 -2.90
CA LEU A 125 -15.95 11.76 -2.54
C LEU A 125 -17.46 11.48 -2.63
N ASP A 126 -18.28 12.45 -2.29
CA ASP A 126 -19.74 12.42 -2.38
C ASP A 126 -20.28 12.43 -3.83
N GLN A 127 -19.41 12.63 -4.83
CA GLN A 127 -19.75 12.60 -6.26
C GLN A 127 -19.30 11.30 -6.96
N THR A 128 -18.58 10.42 -6.26
CA THR A 128 -18.14 9.13 -6.78
C THR A 128 -18.51 8.04 -5.80
N SER A 129 -19.41 7.12 -6.17
CA SER A 129 -19.88 6.03 -5.32
C SER A 129 -18.81 4.99 -4.93
N GLU A 130 -17.52 5.27 -5.13
CA GLU A 130 -16.44 4.28 -5.18
C GLU A 130 -15.14 4.64 -4.44
N ALA A 131 -15.07 5.73 -3.67
CA ALA A 131 -13.86 6.07 -2.92
C ALA A 131 -14.14 6.10 -1.39
N ASP A 132 -13.83 5.01 -0.68
CA ASP A 132 -13.55 5.10 0.75
C ASP A 132 -12.19 5.81 0.89
N PRO A 133 -12.06 6.94 1.60
CA PRO A 133 -10.78 7.62 1.78
C PRO A 133 -9.64 6.70 2.27
N ALA A 134 -9.97 5.64 3.03
CA ALA A 134 -9.02 4.63 3.47
C ALA A 134 -8.22 3.99 2.32
N TRP A 135 -8.79 4.00 1.11
CA TRP A 135 -8.19 3.46 -0.09
C TRP A 135 -6.85 4.11 -0.46
N TRP A 136 -6.72 5.43 -0.32
CA TRP A 136 -5.49 6.16 -0.65
C TRP A 136 -4.34 5.85 0.30
N SER A 137 -4.66 5.59 1.57
CA SER A 137 -3.69 5.13 2.55
C SER A 137 -3.27 3.68 2.35
N ASP A 138 -4.06 2.89 1.61
CA ASP A 138 -3.89 1.45 1.45
C ASP A 138 -3.08 1.03 0.21
N HIS A 139 -2.99 1.87 -0.83
CA HIS A 139 -2.39 1.48 -2.12
C HIS A 139 -1.26 2.43 -2.55
N GLY A 140 -0.37 2.79 -1.64
CA GLY A 140 0.86 3.56 -1.91
C GLY A 140 2.14 2.71 -1.89
N PRO A 141 3.35 3.29 -2.07
CA PRO A 141 4.63 2.56 -2.03
C PRO A 141 4.87 1.70 -0.78
N ASN A 142 4.29 2.06 0.37
CA ASN A 142 4.38 1.24 1.58
C ASN A 142 3.57 -0.07 1.49
N HIS A 143 2.47 -0.07 0.73
CA HIS A 143 1.68 -1.28 0.44
C HIS A 143 2.56 -2.32 -0.24
N VAL A 144 3.19 -1.94 -1.36
CA VAL A 144 4.02 -2.87 -2.13
C VAL A 144 5.17 -3.44 -1.31
N ARG A 145 5.83 -2.60 -0.47
CA ARG A 145 6.86 -3.08 0.45
C ARG A 145 6.28 -4.11 1.41
N ASN A 146 5.19 -3.78 2.08
CA ASN A 146 4.57 -4.68 3.03
C ASN A 146 4.11 -6.00 2.40
N ILE A 147 3.52 -5.99 1.20
CA ILE A 147 3.09 -7.23 0.55
C ILE A 147 4.28 -8.11 0.19
N VAL A 148 5.40 -7.53 -0.26
CA VAL A 148 6.62 -8.31 -0.55
C VAL A 148 7.20 -8.95 0.72
N GLU A 149 7.22 -8.21 1.84
CA GLU A 149 7.65 -8.75 3.13
C GLU A 149 6.73 -9.87 3.62
N ASN A 150 5.42 -9.62 3.62
CA ASN A 150 4.43 -10.63 3.97
C ASN A 150 4.53 -11.87 3.07
N MET A 151 4.81 -11.69 1.78
CA MET A 151 4.96 -12.78 0.83
C MET A 151 6.12 -13.70 1.22
N ALA A 152 7.27 -13.14 1.56
CA ALA A 152 8.43 -13.90 2.02
C ALA A 152 8.12 -14.70 3.30
N ASP A 153 7.41 -14.09 4.25
CA ASP A 153 6.97 -14.76 5.48
C ASP A 153 6.00 -15.92 5.20
N ILE A 154 5.01 -15.71 4.32
CA ILE A 154 4.03 -16.75 3.98
C ILE A 154 4.69 -17.92 3.23
N ILE A 155 5.60 -17.66 2.29
CA ILE A 155 6.35 -18.72 1.59
C ILE A 155 7.14 -19.58 2.57
N LYS A 156 7.65 -18.99 3.66
CA LYS A 156 8.39 -19.70 4.71
C LYS A 156 7.47 -20.48 5.65
N LEU A 157 6.35 -19.89 6.06
CA LEU A 157 5.45 -20.46 7.07
C LEU A 157 4.47 -21.49 6.50
N ALA A 158 3.94 -21.28 5.29
CA ALA A 158 2.93 -22.15 4.69
C ALA A 158 3.40 -23.62 4.53
N PRO A 159 4.66 -23.92 4.15
CA PRO A 159 5.17 -25.29 4.14
C PRO A 159 5.26 -25.92 5.53
N GLN A 160 5.67 -25.15 6.54
CA GLN A 160 5.79 -25.63 7.93
C GLN A 160 4.44 -26.00 8.50
N ALA A 161 3.42 -25.21 8.13
CA ALA A 161 2.03 -25.44 8.47
C ALA A 161 1.37 -26.57 7.62
N GLY A 162 2.06 -27.12 6.62
CA GLY A 162 1.50 -28.11 5.70
C GLY A 162 0.38 -27.55 4.81
N LEU A 163 0.33 -26.23 4.59
CA LEU A 163 -0.62 -25.58 3.67
C LEU A 163 -0.18 -25.69 2.20
N ILE A 164 1.13 -25.75 1.99
CA ILE A 164 1.77 -26.07 0.71
C ILE A 164 2.86 -27.11 0.97
N ALA A 165 3.30 -27.82 -0.06
CA ALA A 165 4.38 -28.79 0.12
C ALA A 165 5.73 -28.08 0.42
N PRO A 166 6.66 -28.70 1.18
CA PRO A 166 8.00 -28.17 1.33
C PRO A 166 8.78 -28.21 0.00
N ARG A 167 9.76 -27.31 -0.13
CA ARG A 167 10.67 -27.21 -1.27
C ARG A 167 12.12 -27.29 -0.78
N ASP A 168 13.01 -27.75 -1.65
CA ASP A 168 14.44 -27.60 -1.40
C ASP A 168 14.83 -26.11 -1.35
N ALA A 169 16.02 -25.82 -0.81
CA ALA A 169 16.46 -24.45 -0.55
C ALA A 169 16.48 -23.58 -1.82
N ALA A 170 16.91 -24.14 -2.96
CA ALA A 170 17.01 -23.41 -4.21
C ALA A 170 15.62 -23.05 -4.77
N ARG A 171 14.68 -23.99 -4.76
CA ARG A 171 13.29 -23.73 -5.18
C ARG A 171 12.56 -22.80 -4.20
N ALA A 172 12.84 -22.90 -2.90
CA ALA A 172 12.26 -21.99 -1.91
C ALA A 172 12.73 -20.55 -2.13
N ASP A 173 14.01 -20.33 -2.41
CA ASP A 173 14.55 -19.00 -2.75
C ASP A 173 14.01 -18.48 -4.09
N PHE A 174 13.94 -19.33 -5.12
CA PHE A 174 13.26 -18.99 -6.38
C PHE A 174 11.81 -18.55 -6.15
N MET A 175 11.07 -19.29 -5.32
CA MET A 175 9.70 -18.96 -4.94
C MET A 175 9.63 -17.62 -4.22
N GLU A 176 10.53 -17.34 -3.27
CA GLU A 176 10.62 -16.02 -2.60
C GLU A 176 10.77 -14.89 -3.63
N LYS A 177 11.69 -15.02 -4.59
CA LYS A 177 11.92 -13.98 -5.60
C LYS A 177 10.75 -13.84 -6.57
N ALA A 178 10.27 -14.95 -7.14
CA ALA A 178 9.13 -14.93 -8.06
C ALA A 178 7.87 -14.37 -7.37
N GLY A 179 7.64 -14.76 -6.12
CA GLY A 179 6.56 -14.24 -5.28
C GLY A 179 6.68 -12.76 -4.99
N GLY A 180 7.88 -12.28 -4.64
CA GLY A 180 8.16 -10.85 -4.44
C GLY A 180 7.89 -10.03 -5.70
N VAL A 181 8.22 -10.55 -6.89
CA VAL A 181 7.90 -9.88 -8.16
C VAL A 181 6.39 -9.84 -8.42
N SER A 182 5.67 -10.94 -8.20
CA SER A 182 4.20 -10.93 -8.31
C SER A 182 3.55 -9.96 -7.32
N ALA A 183 4.05 -9.91 -6.07
CA ALA A 183 3.64 -8.95 -5.05
C ALA A 183 3.94 -7.51 -5.46
N ALA A 184 5.09 -7.25 -6.11
CA ALA A 184 5.44 -5.92 -6.59
C ALA A 184 4.46 -5.38 -7.66
N LEU A 185 3.89 -6.28 -8.46
CA LEU A 185 3.08 -5.90 -9.62
C LEU A 185 1.56 -5.93 -9.38
N HIS A 186 1.08 -6.73 -8.42
CA HIS A 186 -0.35 -7.12 -8.34
C HIS A 186 -1.35 -5.96 -8.37
N ASP A 187 -1.06 -4.89 -7.63
CA ASP A 187 -1.94 -3.74 -7.46
C ASP A 187 -1.43 -2.46 -8.12
N MET A 188 -0.32 -2.51 -8.86
CA MET A 188 0.30 -1.28 -9.38
C MET A 188 -0.65 -0.47 -10.30
N TRP A 189 -1.62 -1.13 -10.93
CA TRP A 189 -2.61 -0.47 -11.77
C TRP A 189 -3.77 0.18 -11.02
N MET A 190 -3.76 0.13 -9.69
CA MET A 190 -4.61 0.96 -8.83
C MET A 190 -4.32 2.47 -8.97
N LYS A 191 -3.34 2.85 -9.81
CA LYS A 191 -3.16 4.21 -10.34
C LYS A 191 -4.40 4.79 -11.04
N ASP A 192 -5.28 3.94 -11.57
CA ASP A 192 -6.59 4.36 -12.06
C ASP A 192 -7.59 4.30 -10.89
N LEU A 193 -7.91 5.47 -10.35
CA LEU A 193 -8.64 5.62 -9.09
C LEU A 193 -10.15 5.49 -9.23
N THR A 194 -10.65 5.20 -10.43
CA THR A 194 -12.07 4.95 -10.66
C THR A 194 -12.41 3.53 -10.23
N GLY A 195 -13.67 3.20 -9.89
CA GLY A 195 -13.99 1.79 -9.62
C GLY A 195 -13.96 0.92 -10.88
N ARG A 196 -13.93 1.52 -12.08
CA ARG A 196 -13.49 0.83 -13.30
C ARG A 196 -12.02 0.42 -13.19
N GLY A 197 -11.14 1.35 -12.84
CA GLY A 197 -9.74 1.09 -12.56
C GLY A 197 -9.57 -0.01 -11.52
N ARG A 198 -10.32 0.06 -10.41
CA ARG A 198 -10.37 -0.98 -9.37
C ARG A 198 -10.83 -2.35 -9.90
N LYS A 199 -11.75 -2.43 -10.86
CA LYS A 199 -12.14 -3.74 -11.44
C LYS A 199 -11.10 -4.29 -12.40
N LEU A 200 -10.36 -3.41 -13.08
CA LEU A 200 -9.42 -3.76 -14.14
C LEU A 200 -7.95 -3.84 -13.69
N HIS A 201 -7.61 -3.41 -12.48
CA HIS A 201 -6.23 -3.37 -12.02
C HIS A 201 -5.49 -4.71 -12.16
N PRO A 202 -6.09 -5.89 -11.84
CA PRO A 202 -5.36 -7.14 -11.97
C PRO A 202 -5.07 -7.43 -13.45
N SER A 203 -6.06 -7.18 -14.32
CA SER A 203 -5.96 -7.43 -15.76
C SER A 203 -4.95 -6.51 -16.42
N ARG A 204 -4.84 -5.26 -15.97
CA ARG A 204 -3.85 -4.30 -16.49
C ARG A 204 -2.44 -4.56 -15.93
N ALA A 205 -2.31 -4.92 -14.66
CA ALA A 205 -1.04 -5.31 -14.05
C ALA A 205 -0.41 -6.53 -14.73
N SER A 206 -1.21 -7.58 -14.94
CA SER A 206 -0.79 -8.79 -15.66
C SER A 206 -0.29 -8.47 -17.07
N ARG A 207 -1.00 -7.57 -17.75
CA ARG A 207 -0.67 -7.11 -19.09
C ARG A 207 0.63 -6.31 -19.11
N GLU A 208 0.83 -5.37 -18.18
CA GLU A 208 2.04 -4.55 -18.15
C GLU A 208 3.32 -5.40 -18.10
N ALA A 209 3.26 -6.61 -17.53
CA ALA A 209 4.38 -7.54 -17.49
C ALA A 209 5.07 -7.73 -18.85
N PHE A 210 4.35 -7.59 -19.97
CA PHE A 210 4.89 -7.75 -21.34
C PHE A 210 5.27 -6.43 -22.03
N SER A 211 5.01 -5.29 -21.39
CA SER A 211 5.36 -3.97 -21.90
C SER A 211 6.89 -3.81 -22.05
N THR A 212 7.27 -2.86 -22.90
CA THR A 212 8.67 -2.43 -23.02
C THR A 212 9.19 -1.72 -21.77
N VAL A 213 8.30 -1.15 -20.95
CA VAL A 213 8.66 -0.49 -19.67
C VAL A 213 9.30 -1.49 -18.71
N LEU A 214 8.86 -2.75 -18.74
CA LEU A 214 9.39 -3.82 -17.89
C LEU A 214 10.49 -4.65 -18.58
N ASP A 215 11.03 -4.24 -19.74
CA ASP A 215 12.12 -4.96 -20.42
C ASP A 215 13.37 -5.11 -19.57
N LYS A 216 13.81 -4.00 -18.99
CA LYS A 216 14.96 -4.04 -18.08
C LYS A 216 14.67 -4.83 -16.80
N ALA A 217 13.48 -4.69 -16.25
CA ALA A 217 13.07 -5.38 -15.02
C ALA A 217 13.06 -6.91 -15.20
N ALA A 218 12.55 -7.40 -16.34
CA ALA A 218 12.55 -8.83 -16.65
C ALA A 218 13.97 -9.36 -16.88
N ALA A 219 14.82 -8.64 -17.62
CA ALA A 219 16.21 -9.04 -17.81
C ALA A 219 17.02 -9.05 -16.50
N ASP A 220 16.83 -8.05 -15.64
CA ASP A 220 17.48 -8.01 -14.33
C ASP A 220 16.95 -9.11 -13.39
N LEU A 221 15.67 -9.49 -13.51
CA LEU A 221 15.10 -10.64 -12.80
C LEU A 221 15.74 -11.94 -13.28
N GLU A 222 15.86 -12.18 -14.59
CA GLU A 222 16.51 -13.36 -15.15
C GLU A 222 17.95 -13.52 -14.64
N ALA A 223 18.66 -12.41 -14.48
CA ALA A 223 20.04 -12.34 -13.97
C ALA A 223 20.15 -12.29 -12.43
N LEU A 224 19.03 -12.23 -11.70
CA LEU A 224 19.04 -12.08 -10.25
C LEU A 224 19.74 -13.30 -9.61
N PRO A 225 20.75 -13.10 -8.74
CA PRO A 225 21.42 -14.21 -8.07
C PRO A 225 20.52 -14.83 -6.99
N MET A 226 20.55 -16.16 -6.94
CA MET A 226 19.92 -16.98 -5.92
C MET A 226 20.93 -17.30 -4.80
N ALA A 227 20.44 -17.79 -3.68
CA ALA A 227 21.24 -18.12 -2.49
C ALA A 227 22.33 -19.17 -2.74
N ASP A 228 22.16 -20.03 -3.74
CA ASP A 228 23.15 -21.06 -4.13
C ASP A 228 24.15 -20.59 -5.21
N GLY A 229 24.10 -19.31 -5.59
CA GLY A 229 24.99 -18.68 -6.57
C GLY A 229 24.54 -18.83 -8.03
N ARG A 230 23.48 -19.59 -8.32
CA ARG A 230 22.86 -19.65 -9.64
C ARG A 230 22.00 -18.40 -9.89
N THR A 231 21.69 -18.08 -11.15
CA THR A 231 20.72 -17.02 -11.46
C THR A 231 19.28 -17.54 -11.48
N PHE A 232 18.29 -16.65 -11.42
CA PHE A 232 16.88 -16.99 -11.60
C PHE A 232 16.65 -17.80 -12.89
N SER A 233 17.30 -17.37 -13.98
CA SER A 233 17.26 -18.08 -15.27
C SER A 233 17.84 -19.49 -15.17
N ASP A 234 18.91 -19.69 -14.41
CA ASP A 234 19.54 -21.00 -14.22
C ASP A 234 18.63 -21.96 -13.47
N ILE A 235 17.86 -21.47 -12.48
CA ILE A 235 16.83 -22.29 -11.82
C ILE A 235 15.74 -22.69 -12.81
N LEU A 236 15.23 -21.76 -13.62
CA LEU A 236 14.23 -22.07 -14.67
C LEU A 236 14.74 -23.18 -15.62
N LYS A 237 15.99 -23.09 -16.08
CA LYS A 237 16.59 -24.06 -16.98
C LYS A 237 16.86 -25.41 -16.29
N ALA A 238 17.58 -25.40 -15.17
CA ALA A 238 18.10 -26.61 -14.54
C ALA A 238 17.04 -27.35 -13.71
N ASP A 239 16.24 -26.61 -12.94
CA ASP A 239 15.36 -27.22 -11.95
C ASP A 239 13.93 -27.39 -12.49
N TYR A 240 13.50 -26.52 -13.41
CA TYR A 240 12.19 -26.61 -14.06
C TYR A 240 12.24 -27.12 -15.50
N GLY A 241 13.42 -27.23 -16.13
CA GLY A 241 13.55 -27.74 -17.50
C GLY A 241 13.02 -26.77 -18.57
N VAL A 242 12.97 -25.47 -18.27
CA VAL A 242 12.57 -24.45 -19.26
C VAL A 242 13.66 -24.34 -20.33
N PRO A 243 13.35 -24.51 -21.63
CA PRO A 243 14.35 -24.39 -22.68
C PRO A 243 15.00 -23.00 -22.70
N PRO A 244 16.31 -22.87 -23.00
CA PRO A 244 17.00 -21.58 -22.96
C PRO A 244 16.34 -20.47 -23.80
N GLY A 245 15.79 -20.81 -24.98
CA GLY A 245 15.08 -19.86 -25.84
C GLY A 245 13.73 -19.40 -25.30
N GLU A 246 13.19 -20.07 -24.27
CA GLU A 246 11.87 -19.81 -23.69
C GLU A 246 11.93 -19.07 -22.35
N VAL A 247 13.12 -18.93 -21.76
CA VAL A 247 13.31 -18.36 -20.42
C VAL A 247 12.68 -16.97 -20.31
N SER A 248 12.90 -16.10 -21.30
CA SER A 248 12.38 -14.73 -21.23
C SER A 248 10.86 -14.68 -21.32
N ARG A 249 10.26 -15.50 -22.18
CA ARG A 249 8.79 -15.65 -22.26
C ARG A 249 8.22 -16.17 -20.94
N VAL A 250 8.79 -17.24 -20.40
CA VAL A 250 8.33 -17.83 -19.13
C VAL A 250 8.49 -16.85 -17.97
N THR A 251 9.57 -16.07 -17.93
CA THR A 251 9.77 -15.02 -16.92
C THR A 251 8.67 -13.96 -16.97
N ARG A 252 8.28 -13.51 -18.18
CA ARG A 252 7.17 -12.57 -18.38
C ARG A 252 5.83 -13.15 -17.95
N GLU A 253 5.59 -14.41 -18.27
CA GLU A 253 4.38 -15.12 -17.85
C GLU A 253 4.34 -15.29 -16.32
N ILE A 254 5.47 -15.56 -15.66
CA ILE A 254 5.58 -15.57 -14.19
C ILE A 254 5.25 -14.20 -13.60
N MET A 255 5.76 -13.10 -14.18
CA MET A 255 5.40 -11.75 -13.74
C MET A 255 3.89 -11.48 -13.92
N ALA A 256 3.32 -11.94 -15.03
CA ALA A 256 1.91 -11.77 -15.37
C ALA A 256 0.96 -12.57 -14.46
N MET A 257 1.44 -13.63 -13.80
CA MET A 257 0.70 -14.41 -12.80
C MET A 257 0.27 -13.59 -11.58
N SER A 258 0.76 -12.35 -11.42
CA SER A 258 0.19 -11.39 -10.47
C SER A 258 -1.33 -11.26 -10.61
N TYR A 259 -1.91 -11.47 -11.80
CA TYR A 259 -3.37 -11.57 -12.02
C TYR A 259 -4.09 -12.52 -11.05
N ALA A 260 -3.45 -13.65 -10.73
CA ALA A 260 -4.03 -14.71 -9.94
C ALA A 260 -4.20 -14.34 -8.46
N HIS A 261 -3.76 -13.16 -8.01
CA HIS A 261 -4.16 -12.62 -6.70
C HIS A 261 -5.67 -12.30 -6.65
N SER A 262 -6.29 -11.97 -7.81
CA SER A 262 -7.70 -11.61 -7.86
C SER A 262 -8.60 -12.85 -7.73
N LYS A 263 -9.22 -12.98 -6.56
CA LYS A 263 -10.12 -14.10 -6.20
C LYS A 263 -11.39 -14.13 -7.06
N SER A 264 -11.89 -12.97 -7.49
CA SER A 264 -13.07 -12.89 -8.36
C SER A 264 -12.75 -13.31 -9.80
N ASN A 265 -11.54 -13.02 -10.27
CA ASN A 265 -11.13 -13.29 -11.65
C ASN A 265 -10.53 -14.69 -11.81
N VAL A 266 -9.82 -15.16 -10.79
CA VAL A 266 -9.25 -16.49 -10.70
C VAL A 266 -9.75 -17.15 -9.41
N PRO A 267 -10.97 -17.69 -9.38
CA PRO A 267 -11.46 -18.44 -8.22
C PRO A 267 -10.56 -19.63 -7.84
N ARG A 268 -10.71 -20.16 -6.62
CA ARG A 268 -9.87 -21.26 -6.10
C ARG A 268 -9.89 -22.49 -7.02
N GLU A 269 -11.04 -22.84 -7.55
CA GLU A 269 -11.24 -23.95 -8.47
C GLU A 269 -10.57 -23.72 -9.84
N THR A 270 -10.43 -22.47 -10.28
CA THR A 270 -9.66 -22.12 -11.47
C THR A 270 -8.17 -22.21 -11.17
N LEU A 271 -7.74 -21.70 -10.02
CA LEU A 271 -6.35 -21.74 -9.57
C LEU A 271 -5.84 -23.19 -9.36
N ASN A 272 -6.72 -24.09 -8.92
CA ASN A 272 -6.39 -25.50 -8.67
C ASN A 272 -6.40 -26.37 -9.93
N ASP A 273 -6.87 -25.85 -11.07
CA ASP A 273 -7.01 -26.59 -12.33
C ASP A 273 -6.07 -25.98 -13.38
N PRO A 274 -4.95 -26.65 -13.72
CA PRO A 274 -3.97 -26.11 -14.67
C PRO A 274 -4.55 -25.71 -16.02
N ALA A 275 -5.55 -26.42 -16.53
CA ALA A 275 -6.15 -26.11 -17.82
C ALA A 275 -7.02 -24.84 -17.74
N LYS A 276 -7.79 -24.69 -16.65
CA LYS A 276 -8.57 -23.46 -16.41
C LYS A 276 -7.68 -22.27 -16.10
N LEU A 277 -6.62 -22.47 -15.31
CA LEU A 277 -5.65 -21.44 -15.00
C LEU A 277 -4.96 -20.94 -16.26
N ARG A 278 -4.44 -21.85 -17.10
CA ARG A 278 -3.86 -21.48 -18.40
C ARG A 278 -4.83 -20.65 -19.23
N ARG A 279 -6.09 -21.10 -19.36
CA ARG A 279 -7.12 -20.35 -20.09
C ARG A 279 -7.32 -18.95 -19.52
N ALA A 280 -7.45 -18.81 -18.20
CA ALA A 280 -7.62 -17.51 -17.55
C ALA A 280 -6.44 -16.56 -17.82
N MET A 281 -5.20 -17.09 -17.81
CA MET A 281 -3.99 -16.32 -18.10
C MET A 281 -3.87 -15.92 -19.57
N VAL A 282 -4.30 -16.78 -20.49
CA VAL A 282 -4.39 -16.46 -21.93
C VAL A 282 -5.48 -15.41 -22.17
N ASP A 283 -6.63 -15.51 -21.51
CA ASP A 283 -7.74 -14.59 -21.69
C ASP A 283 -7.39 -13.18 -21.19
N VAL A 284 -6.72 -13.05 -20.03
CA VAL A 284 -6.33 -11.72 -19.51
C VAL A 284 -5.29 -11.03 -20.39
N THR A 285 -4.30 -11.77 -20.90
CA THR A 285 -3.27 -11.20 -21.79
C THR A 285 -3.85 -10.78 -23.14
N THR A 286 -4.93 -11.42 -23.58
CA THR A 286 -5.68 -11.06 -24.80
C THR A 286 -6.86 -10.13 -24.54
N SER A 287 -7.03 -9.60 -23.31
CA SER A 287 -8.15 -8.72 -22.96
C SER A 287 -9.54 -9.34 -23.23
N ARG A 288 -9.61 -10.67 -23.16
CA ARG A 288 -10.82 -11.51 -23.25
C ARG A 288 -11.33 -11.94 -21.87
N ASP A 289 -10.63 -11.57 -20.80
CA ASP A 289 -11.08 -11.82 -19.44
C ASP A 289 -12.46 -11.20 -19.17
N GLY A 290 -13.25 -11.85 -18.31
CA GLY A 290 -14.64 -11.46 -18.08
C GLY A 290 -14.83 -10.02 -17.60
N ALA A 291 -13.89 -9.48 -16.80
CA ALA A 291 -13.97 -8.10 -16.32
C ALA A 291 -13.76 -7.10 -17.46
N THR A 292 -12.73 -7.32 -18.30
CA THR A 292 -12.48 -6.50 -19.49
C THR A 292 -13.61 -6.63 -20.51
N ALA A 293 -14.09 -7.85 -20.78
CA ALA A 293 -15.18 -8.10 -21.72
C ALA A 293 -16.48 -7.40 -21.30
N LYS A 294 -16.84 -7.47 -20.01
CA LYS A 294 -18.01 -6.79 -19.47
C LYS A 294 -17.93 -5.27 -19.68
N ILE A 295 -16.78 -4.67 -19.36
CA ILE A 295 -16.59 -3.23 -19.52
C ILE A 295 -16.63 -2.81 -21.00
N LYS A 296 -16.00 -3.58 -21.90
CA LYS A 296 -16.09 -3.33 -23.35
C LYS A 296 -17.54 -3.39 -23.85
N ALA A 297 -18.32 -4.36 -23.36
CA ALA A 297 -19.73 -4.50 -23.70
C ALA A 297 -20.56 -3.31 -23.18
N GLU A 298 -20.30 -2.84 -21.95
CA GLU A 298 -20.93 -1.63 -21.38
C GLU A 298 -20.62 -0.37 -22.21
N GLU A 299 -19.45 -0.32 -22.85
CA GLU A 299 -19.03 0.78 -23.73
C GLU A 299 -19.52 0.66 -25.18
N GLY A 300 -20.29 -0.38 -25.51
CA GLY A 300 -20.74 -0.64 -26.87
C GLY A 300 -19.61 -1.02 -27.84
N VAL A 301 -18.43 -1.39 -27.32
CA VAL A 301 -17.30 -1.86 -28.11
C VAL A 301 -17.50 -3.35 -28.38
N THR A 302 -18.09 -3.68 -29.53
CA THR A 302 -18.48 -5.05 -29.91
C THR A 302 -17.40 -5.81 -30.68
N THR A 303 -16.42 -5.10 -31.24
CA THR A 303 -15.31 -5.72 -31.96
C THR A 303 -14.17 -6.06 -31.01
N GLU A 304 -13.62 -7.28 -31.11
CA GLU A 304 -12.25 -7.61 -30.71
C GLU A 304 -11.27 -6.68 -31.43
N SER A 305 -11.18 -5.41 -31.03
CA SER A 305 -10.14 -4.52 -31.52
C SER A 305 -8.85 -4.85 -30.77
N LEU A 306 -8.25 -5.99 -31.14
CA LEU A 306 -6.82 -6.22 -30.96
C LEU A 306 -6.14 -6.16 -32.33
N PRO A 307 -5.69 -4.98 -32.78
CA PRO A 307 -4.60 -4.98 -33.76
C PRO A 307 -3.32 -4.29 -33.26
N ASN A 308 -3.39 -3.28 -32.38
CA ASN A 308 -2.21 -2.46 -32.05
C ASN A 308 -1.73 -2.55 -30.58
N GLU A 309 -2.54 -3.09 -29.65
CA GLU A 309 -2.14 -3.26 -28.24
C GLU A 309 -1.44 -4.60 -27.95
N LEU A 310 -1.51 -5.59 -28.87
CA LEU A 310 -0.80 -6.88 -28.73
C LEU A 310 0.65 -6.84 -29.23
N ALA A 311 1.08 -5.79 -29.94
CA ALA A 311 2.42 -5.73 -30.52
C ALA A 311 3.55 -5.96 -29.48
N PRO A 312 3.46 -5.43 -28.23
CA PRO A 312 4.45 -5.73 -27.19
C PRO A 312 4.44 -7.19 -26.71
N TYR A 313 3.33 -7.92 -26.86
CA TYR A 313 3.18 -9.33 -26.48
C TYR A 313 3.67 -10.27 -27.57
N ARG A 314 3.30 -9.99 -28.84
CA ARG A 314 3.57 -10.87 -29.99
C ARG A 314 5.05 -11.21 -30.15
N ARG A 315 5.95 -10.27 -29.84
CA ARG A 315 7.41 -10.50 -29.90
C ARG A 315 7.91 -11.69 -29.07
N PHE A 316 7.16 -12.14 -28.05
CA PHE A 316 7.51 -13.32 -27.24
C PHE A 316 6.94 -14.64 -27.79
N TYR A 317 6.06 -14.57 -28.78
CA TYR A 317 5.31 -15.69 -29.34
C TYR A 317 5.49 -15.85 -30.85
N GLU A 318 6.24 -14.95 -31.49
CA GLU A 318 6.59 -15.04 -32.90
C GLU A 318 7.77 -16.00 -33.12
N ARG A 319 7.58 -17.03 -33.95
CA ARG A 319 8.63 -17.96 -34.38
C ARG A 319 8.65 -18.09 -35.89
N GLY A 320 9.82 -17.85 -36.50
CA GLY A 320 9.98 -17.98 -37.96
C GLY A 320 9.01 -17.11 -38.78
N GLY A 321 8.57 -15.97 -38.23
CA GLY A 321 7.58 -15.07 -38.86
C GLY A 321 6.12 -15.52 -38.72
N LYS A 322 5.82 -16.51 -37.88
CA LYS A 322 4.44 -16.95 -37.55
C LYS A 322 4.11 -16.64 -36.09
N ASP A 323 2.88 -16.21 -35.85
CA ASP A 323 2.33 -16.02 -34.51
C ASP A 323 1.92 -17.39 -33.94
N GLU A 324 2.63 -17.86 -32.90
CA GLU A 324 2.37 -19.13 -32.20
C GLU A 324 1.69 -18.92 -30.84
N PHE A 325 1.08 -17.74 -30.61
CA PHE A 325 0.49 -17.34 -29.33
C PHE A 325 -0.41 -18.42 -28.70
N ASP A 326 -1.43 -18.90 -29.43
CA ASP A 326 -2.40 -19.87 -28.88
C ASP A 326 -1.75 -21.17 -28.41
N SER A 327 -0.67 -21.60 -29.08
CA SER A 327 0.06 -22.82 -28.70
C SER A 327 0.99 -22.59 -27.51
N LEU A 328 1.62 -21.41 -27.39
CA LEU A 328 2.72 -21.17 -26.47
C LEU A 328 2.30 -20.43 -25.20
N ALA A 329 1.33 -19.53 -25.26
CA ALA A 329 0.95 -18.70 -24.12
C ALA A 329 0.58 -19.56 -22.90
N PHE A 330 1.39 -19.39 -21.84
CA PHE A 330 1.26 -20.09 -20.56
C PHE A 330 1.20 -21.63 -20.70
N ASP A 331 1.80 -22.18 -21.76
CA ASP A 331 1.79 -23.63 -22.03
C ASP A 331 2.39 -24.45 -20.88
N TRP A 332 3.45 -23.93 -20.25
CA TRP A 332 4.11 -24.51 -19.09
C TRP A 332 3.18 -24.73 -17.89
N VAL A 333 2.09 -23.96 -17.76
CA VAL A 333 1.09 -24.19 -16.70
C VAL A 333 0.51 -25.60 -16.82
N THR A 334 0.37 -26.12 -18.04
CA THR A 334 -0.14 -27.47 -18.31
C THR A 334 0.96 -28.49 -18.59
N SER A 335 2.07 -28.10 -19.21
CA SER A 335 3.14 -29.03 -19.62
C SER A 335 4.25 -29.20 -18.58
N ASN A 336 4.35 -28.30 -17.59
CA ASN A 336 5.36 -28.32 -16.54
C ASN A 336 4.70 -28.33 -15.15
N PRO A 337 4.27 -29.50 -14.63
CA PRO A 337 3.53 -29.59 -13.37
C PRO A 337 4.33 -29.09 -12.16
N LYS A 338 5.67 -29.14 -12.22
CA LYS A 338 6.54 -28.66 -11.13
C LYS A 338 6.50 -27.13 -11.02
N LEU A 339 6.70 -26.43 -12.14
CA LEU A 339 6.62 -24.96 -12.17
C LEU A 339 5.18 -24.48 -11.93
N ALA A 340 4.19 -25.16 -12.52
CA ALA A 340 2.77 -24.88 -12.32
C ALA A 340 2.36 -24.97 -10.84
N ALA A 341 2.76 -26.03 -10.14
CA ALA A 341 2.47 -26.18 -8.71
C ALA A 341 3.08 -25.05 -7.87
N ASP A 342 4.33 -24.65 -8.16
CA ASP A 342 5.01 -23.59 -7.43
C ASP A 342 4.35 -22.23 -7.68
N MET A 343 4.04 -21.90 -8.93
CA MET A 343 3.37 -20.64 -9.26
C MET A 343 1.93 -20.57 -8.74
N THR A 344 1.25 -21.71 -8.66
CA THR A 344 -0.05 -21.82 -7.99
C THR A 344 0.09 -21.59 -6.48
N ASP A 345 1.06 -22.21 -5.81
CA ASP A 345 1.33 -21.99 -4.38
C ASP A 345 1.73 -20.53 -4.09
N LEU A 346 2.49 -19.89 -4.98
CA LEU A 346 2.79 -18.45 -4.91
C LEU A 346 1.52 -17.62 -5.05
N SER A 347 0.64 -17.93 -5.98
CA SER A 347 -0.63 -17.20 -6.12
C SER A 347 -1.49 -17.30 -4.85
N ARG A 348 -1.46 -18.45 -4.15
CA ARG A 348 -2.12 -18.62 -2.84
C ARG A 348 -1.44 -17.75 -1.78
N ALA A 349 -0.12 -17.80 -1.69
CA ALA A 349 0.64 -17.01 -0.74
C ALA A 349 0.44 -15.50 -0.93
N LEU A 350 0.40 -15.03 -2.19
CA LEU A 350 0.18 -13.62 -2.50
C LEU A 350 -1.19 -13.12 -2.05
N ARG A 351 -2.26 -13.91 -2.27
CA ARG A 351 -3.61 -13.57 -1.78
C ARG A 351 -3.61 -13.36 -0.26
N ILE A 352 -2.84 -14.16 0.46
CA ILE A 352 -2.76 -14.08 1.92
C ILE A 352 -1.83 -12.96 2.36
N ALA A 353 -0.72 -12.75 1.65
CA ALA A 353 0.18 -11.64 1.93
C ALA A 353 -0.55 -10.29 1.84
N ASP A 354 -1.37 -10.10 0.79
CA ASP A 354 -2.24 -8.93 0.60
C ASP A 354 -3.37 -8.87 1.66
N ALA A 355 -4.03 -10.00 1.94
CA ALA A 355 -5.04 -10.06 2.98
C ALA A 355 -4.47 -9.78 4.38
N LEU A 356 -3.18 -10.03 4.65
CA LEU A 356 -2.51 -9.78 5.93
C LEU A 356 -1.69 -8.49 5.96
N ARG A 357 -1.92 -7.60 4.99
CA ARG A 357 -1.24 -6.30 4.95
C ARG A 357 -1.40 -5.48 6.23
N TRP A 358 -0.50 -4.54 6.43
CA TRP A 358 -0.52 -3.61 7.56
C TRP A 358 -1.85 -2.86 7.60
N ARG A 359 -2.38 -2.78 8.81
CA ARG A 359 -3.66 -2.16 9.15
C ARG A 359 -3.50 -1.39 10.45
N GLY A 360 -4.55 -0.68 10.84
CA GLY A 360 -4.59 -0.05 12.14
C GLY A 360 -3.99 1.34 12.16
N SER A 361 -4.43 2.14 13.13
CA SER A 361 -4.07 3.56 13.20
C SER A 361 -2.58 3.87 13.47
N LEU A 362 -1.83 2.90 13.99
CA LEU A 362 -0.41 3.04 14.34
C LEU A 362 0.54 2.62 13.20
N ASP A 363 0.21 1.55 12.47
CA ASP A 363 1.10 0.95 11.45
C ASP A 363 0.74 1.39 10.04
N PHE A 364 -0.50 1.84 9.84
CA PHE A 364 -0.99 2.27 8.55
C PHE A 364 -0.66 3.73 8.29
N ARG A 365 0.61 4.00 7.97
CA ARG A 365 1.04 5.29 7.41
C ARG A 365 1.34 5.10 5.93
N GLY A 366 0.45 5.59 5.08
CA GLY A 366 0.77 5.82 3.68
C GLY A 366 1.91 6.83 3.55
N SER A 367 2.65 6.76 2.46
CA SER A 367 3.88 7.52 2.21
C SER A 367 3.73 9.07 2.20
N GLN A 368 2.50 9.61 2.19
CA GLN A 368 2.20 11.05 2.38
C GLN A 368 1.86 11.39 3.85
N GLY A 369 2.20 10.52 4.78
CA GLY A 369 1.74 10.62 6.17
C GLY A 369 0.23 10.46 6.30
N SER A 370 -0.41 9.80 5.32
CA SER A 370 -1.83 9.51 5.35
C SER A 370 -2.10 8.33 6.27
N ASN A 371 -2.96 8.49 7.27
CA ASN A 371 -3.37 7.38 8.14
C ASN A 371 -4.87 7.41 8.41
N ILE A 372 -5.43 6.24 8.68
CA ILE A 372 -6.80 6.12 9.19
C ILE A 372 -6.77 5.94 10.71
N GLY A 373 -7.78 6.42 11.40
CA GLY A 373 -7.94 6.19 12.82
C GLY A 373 -9.37 6.39 13.27
N ILE A 374 -9.59 6.27 14.58
CA ILE A 374 -10.92 6.39 15.18
C ILE A 374 -10.93 7.62 16.09
N ALA A 375 -11.74 8.60 15.76
CA ALA A 375 -12.01 9.78 16.57
C ALA A 375 -13.21 9.50 17.49
N ARG A 376 -13.05 9.76 18.78
CA ARG A 376 -14.12 9.65 19.78
C ARG A 376 -14.85 10.99 19.87
N LEU A 377 -15.96 11.14 19.15
CA LEU A 377 -16.78 12.35 19.17
C LEU A 377 -18.02 12.13 20.04
N GLY A 378 -17.87 12.33 21.35
CA GLY A 378 -18.91 12.00 22.31
C GLY A 378 -19.20 10.49 22.31
N ASP A 379 -20.48 10.12 22.18
CA ASP A 379 -20.93 8.72 22.18
C ASP A 379 -20.83 8.03 20.81
N GLU A 380 -20.47 8.75 19.75
CA GLU A 380 -20.41 8.23 18.38
C GLU A 380 -18.99 8.27 17.82
N PRO A 381 -18.28 7.14 17.77
CA PRO A 381 -16.99 7.10 17.10
C PRO A 381 -17.18 7.36 15.60
N ARG A 382 -16.22 8.10 15.04
CA ARG A 382 -16.08 8.39 13.61
C ARG A 382 -14.71 7.93 13.16
N THR A 383 -14.60 7.50 11.92
CA THR A 383 -13.31 7.31 11.30
C THR A 383 -12.74 8.69 11.01
N TYR A 384 -11.44 8.88 11.21
CA TYR A 384 -10.73 9.98 10.59
C TYR A 384 -9.73 9.46 9.59
N MET A 385 -9.58 10.17 8.48
CA MET A 385 -8.41 10.09 7.62
C MET A 385 -7.58 11.34 7.82
N ARG A 386 -6.29 11.18 8.11
CA ARG A 386 -5.31 12.26 8.04
C ARG A 386 -4.69 12.27 6.65
N LEU A 387 -4.46 13.44 6.11
CA LEU A 387 -3.67 13.67 4.90
C LEU A 387 -2.71 14.81 5.15
N SER A 388 -1.44 14.66 4.76
CA SER A 388 -0.48 15.77 4.80
C SER A 388 -0.18 16.18 3.36
N ASP A 389 -0.47 17.42 3.02
CA ASP A 389 -0.10 18.01 1.75
C ASP A 389 1.36 18.44 1.82
N LEU A 390 2.23 17.73 1.09
CA LEU A 390 3.67 18.00 1.10
C LEU A 390 4.04 19.31 0.39
N GLU A 391 3.20 19.82 -0.52
CA GLU A 391 3.52 21.03 -1.28
C GLU A 391 3.34 22.29 -0.43
N ASN A 392 2.32 22.32 0.43
CA ASN A 392 2.01 23.46 1.28
C ASN A 392 2.21 23.20 2.79
N GLY A 393 2.52 21.97 3.19
CA GLY A 393 2.80 21.57 4.57
C GLY A 393 1.57 21.40 5.46
N ARG A 394 0.35 21.54 4.91
CA ARG A 394 -0.89 21.48 5.69
C ARG A 394 -1.30 20.04 5.96
N THR A 395 -1.76 19.78 7.18
CA THR A 395 -2.43 18.53 7.52
C THR A 395 -3.94 18.71 7.53
N TYR A 396 -4.65 17.83 6.86
CA TYR A 396 -6.10 17.76 6.80
C TYR A 396 -6.57 16.53 7.58
N MET A 397 -7.66 16.68 8.32
CA MET A 397 -8.34 15.58 8.99
C MET A 397 -9.78 15.52 8.49
N VAL A 398 -10.13 14.42 7.84
CA VAL A 398 -11.50 14.19 7.35
C VAL A 398 -12.17 13.16 8.22
N LEU A 399 -13.26 13.58 8.85
CA LEU A 399 -14.13 12.72 9.64
C LEU A 399 -15.20 12.14 8.74
N TYR A 400 -15.40 10.83 8.79
CA TYR A 400 -16.42 10.15 8.00
C TYR A 400 -16.95 8.91 8.72
N ASP A 401 -18.09 8.41 8.26
CA ASP A 401 -18.78 7.28 8.88
C ASP A 401 -18.60 6.01 8.05
N SER A 402 -17.55 5.25 8.34
CA SER A 402 -17.32 3.95 7.70
C SER A 402 -17.01 2.93 8.78
N LYS A 403 -17.95 2.01 9.05
CA LYS A 403 -17.74 0.90 9.99
C LYS A 403 -16.54 0.05 9.57
N LEU A 404 -16.40 -0.20 8.26
CA LEU A 404 -15.28 -0.95 7.71
C LEU A 404 -13.96 -0.24 8.02
N ALA A 405 -13.85 1.07 7.76
CA ALA A 405 -12.63 1.80 8.05
C ALA A 405 -12.33 1.91 9.56
N MET A 406 -13.35 1.93 10.44
CA MET A 406 -13.13 1.78 11.89
C MET A 406 -12.57 0.40 12.23
N GLY A 407 -13.08 -0.66 11.59
CA GLY A 407 -12.53 -2.01 11.73
C GLY A 407 -11.06 -2.07 11.31
N GLU A 408 -10.74 -1.55 10.11
CA GLU A 408 -9.38 -1.49 9.58
C GLU A 408 -8.46 -0.72 10.52
N ALA A 409 -8.92 0.42 11.06
CA ALA A 409 -8.18 1.21 12.03
C ALA A 409 -7.99 0.53 13.39
N ASN A 410 -8.79 -0.49 13.72
CA ASN A 410 -8.76 -1.20 15.00
C ASN A 410 -8.05 -2.56 14.96
N ILE A 411 -7.64 -3.05 13.78
CA ILE A 411 -6.76 -4.21 13.67
C ILE A 411 -5.31 -3.73 13.79
N ARG A 412 -4.65 -4.06 14.89
CA ARG A 412 -3.22 -3.75 15.11
C ARG A 412 -2.32 -4.63 14.26
N THR A 413 -2.58 -5.93 14.24
CA THR A 413 -1.83 -6.90 13.42
C THR A 413 -2.75 -8.00 12.93
N ALA A 414 -2.54 -8.46 11.71
CA ALA A 414 -3.11 -9.71 11.18
C ALA A 414 -1.95 -10.60 10.71
N GLN A 415 -1.89 -11.84 11.17
CA GLN A 415 -0.76 -12.73 10.90
C GLN A 415 -1.21 -14.17 10.68
N MET A 416 -0.47 -14.91 9.86
CA MET A 416 -0.54 -16.36 9.81
C MET A 416 0.34 -16.95 10.91
N THR A 417 -0.18 -17.91 11.68
CA THR A 417 0.58 -18.58 12.74
C THR A 417 1.37 -19.77 12.18
N ALA A 418 2.37 -20.26 12.93
CA ALA A 418 3.24 -21.36 12.49
C ALA A 418 2.49 -22.69 12.22
N ASP A 419 1.33 -22.88 12.84
CA ASP A 419 0.41 -23.99 12.61
C ASP A 419 -0.60 -23.71 11.49
N GLY A 420 -0.42 -22.64 10.72
CA GLY A 420 -1.31 -22.21 9.63
C GLY A 420 -2.67 -21.73 10.14
N GLY A 421 -2.78 -21.28 11.37
CA GLY A 421 -3.93 -20.51 11.82
C GLY A 421 -3.83 -19.04 11.41
N LEU A 422 -4.83 -18.26 11.83
CA LEU A 422 -4.81 -16.80 11.77
C LEU A 422 -4.80 -16.22 13.18
N ARG A 423 -4.10 -15.12 13.35
CA ARG A 423 -4.05 -14.33 14.57
C ARG A 423 -4.30 -12.87 14.25
N PHE A 424 -5.25 -12.28 14.97
CA PHE A 424 -5.60 -10.87 14.90
C PHE A 424 -5.36 -10.24 16.26
N ALA A 425 -4.59 -9.15 16.31
CA ALA A 425 -4.50 -8.33 17.50
C ALA A 425 -5.35 -7.09 17.33
N ILE A 426 -6.21 -6.81 18.30
CA ILE A 426 -7.04 -5.61 18.33
C ILE A 426 -6.26 -4.47 18.97
N GLU A 427 -6.34 -3.28 18.39
CA GLU A 427 -5.66 -2.06 18.84
C GLU A 427 -6.29 -1.51 20.12
N SER A 428 -7.61 -1.30 20.12
CA SER A 428 -8.34 -0.80 21.29
C SER A 428 -9.72 -1.45 21.42
N GLY A 429 -10.19 -1.52 22.66
CA GLY A 429 -11.55 -1.97 22.97
C GLY A 429 -12.40 -0.91 23.67
N ARG A 430 -11.95 0.35 23.74
CA ARG A 430 -12.67 1.44 24.44
C ARG A 430 -12.85 2.61 23.49
N PHE A 431 -14.08 2.97 23.15
CA PHE A 431 -14.42 4.01 22.18
C PHE A 431 -15.36 5.08 22.73
N GLY A 432 -15.38 5.21 24.05
CA GLY A 432 -16.07 6.30 24.76
C GLY A 432 -17.46 5.95 25.27
N SER A 433 -18.16 5.00 24.63
CA SER A 433 -19.50 4.55 25.04
C SER A 433 -19.74 3.08 24.65
N PRO A 434 -20.68 2.36 25.28
CA PRO A 434 -21.07 1.02 24.86
C PRO A 434 -21.60 0.95 23.42
N LYS A 435 -22.28 1.99 22.95
CA LYS A 435 -22.75 2.12 21.56
C LYS A 435 -21.56 2.24 20.61
N GLY A 436 -20.56 3.04 20.98
CA GLY A 436 -19.32 3.19 20.23
C GLY A 436 -18.52 1.89 20.16
N ASP A 437 -18.39 1.20 21.30
CA ASP A 437 -17.73 -0.10 21.39
C ASP A 437 -18.40 -1.13 20.47
N ALA A 438 -19.74 -1.22 20.50
CA ALA A 438 -20.49 -2.13 19.63
C ALA A 438 -20.31 -1.80 18.13
N LYS A 439 -20.28 -0.52 17.76
CA LYS A 439 -20.11 -0.08 16.37
C LYS A 439 -18.72 -0.44 15.83
N VAL A 440 -17.67 -0.23 16.62
CA VAL A 440 -16.29 -0.57 16.21
C VAL A 440 -16.08 -2.08 16.23
N ALA A 441 -16.68 -2.80 17.19
CA ALA A 441 -16.63 -4.27 17.22
C ALA A 441 -17.22 -4.89 15.94
N GLU A 442 -18.37 -4.39 15.49
CA GLU A 442 -19.01 -4.84 14.24
C GLU A 442 -18.08 -4.60 13.03
N GLY A 443 -17.49 -3.41 12.92
CA GLY A 443 -16.51 -3.10 11.88
C GLY A 443 -15.26 -3.99 11.92
N THR A 444 -14.74 -4.24 13.13
CA THR A 444 -13.57 -5.12 13.35
C THR A 444 -13.89 -6.56 12.92
N ALA A 445 -15.10 -7.05 13.24
CA ALA A 445 -15.57 -8.36 12.84
C ALA A 445 -15.69 -8.50 11.32
N HIS A 446 -16.15 -7.45 10.62
CA HIS A 446 -16.17 -7.42 9.16
C HIS A 446 -14.77 -7.59 8.55
N VAL A 447 -13.77 -6.88 9.06
CA VAL A 447 -12.39 -6.99 8.56
C VAL A 447 -11.83 -8.40 8.82
N ILE A 448 -12.02 -8.95 10.02
CA ILE A 448 -11.61 -10.33 10.32
C ILE A 448 -12.30 -11.31 9.38
N TYR A 449 -13.60 -11.10 9.12
CA TYR A 449 -14.37 -11.94 8.22
C TYR A 449 -13.82 -11.90 6.78
N ASP A 450 -13.54 -10.71 6.25
CA ASP A 450 -13.00 -10.55 4.89
C ASP A 450 -11.61 -11.21 4.75
N VAL A 451 -10.71 -10.98 5.71
CA VAL A 451 -9.39 -11.65 5.75
C VAL A 451 -9.56 -13.17 5.87
N TYR A 452 -10.51 -13.63 6.67
CA TYR A 452 -10.79 -15.05 6.83
C TYR A 452 -11.32 -15.68 5.53
N LYS A 453 -12.18 -14.98 4.79
CA LYS A 453 -12.64 -15.43 3.46
C LYS A 453 -11.49 -15.59 2.50
N ASP A 454 -10.60 -14.60 2.46
CA ASP A 454 -9.41 -14.65 1.63
C ASP A 454 -8.51 -15.83 1.99
N TYR A 455 -8.37 -16.10 3.28
CA TYR A 455 -7.63 -17.23 3.81
C TYR A 455 -8.16 -18.58 3.28
N VAL A 456 -9.45 -18.84 3.47
CA VAL A 456 -10.05 -20.12 3.05
C VAL A 456 -10.21 -20.26 1.53
N MET A 457 -10.33 -19.16 0.81
CA MET A 457 -10.39 -19.16 -0.65
C MET A 457 -9.02 -19.32 -1.30
N SER A 458 -7.93 -19.25 -0.54
CA SER A 458 -6.56 -19.39 -1.07
C SER A 458 -6.00 -20.78 -0.80
N PHE A 459 -6.04 -21.26 0.43
CA PHE A 459 -5.49 -22.56 0.80
C PHE A 459 -6.56 -23.66 0.90
N ASN A 460 -6.13 -24.91 0.73
CA ASN A 460 -6.93 -26.10 1.02
C ASN A 460 -6.59 -26.59 2.44
N GLY A 461 -7.52 -27.26 3.13
CA GLY A 461 -7.23 -27.90 4.42
C GLY A 461 -6.96 -26.90 5.56
N VAL A 462 -7.66 -25.78 5.53
CA VAL A 462 -7.58 -24.73 6.56
C VAL A 462 -8.70 -24.83 7.59
N GLU A 463 -9.68 -25.68 7.33
CA GLU A 463 -10.82 -25.96 8.19
C GLU A 463 -10.35 -26.38 9.58
N GLY A 464 -10.96 -25.81 10.63
CA GLY A 464 -10.63 -26.14 12.02
C GLY A 464 -9.26 -25.64 12.53
N ARG A 465 -8.41 -25.02 11.70
CA ARG A 465 -7.16 -24.41 12.17
C ARG A 465 -7.41 -23.29 13.20
N PRO A 466 -6.42 -22.85 13.97
CA PRO A 466 -6.67 -21.79 14.94
C PRO A 466 -7.07 -20.46 14.29
N LEU A 467 -8.05 -19.78 14.87
CA LEU A 467 -8.38 -18.39 14.63
C LEU A 467 -8.35 -17.69 15.99
N VAL A 468 -7.32 -16.88 16.21
CA VAL A 468 -7.08 -16.23 17.50
C VAL A 468 -7.38 -14.75 17.38
N VAL A 469 -8.26 -14.26 18.25
CA VAL A 469 -8.51 -12.82 18.44
C VAL A 469 -7.87 -12.40 19.75
N GLU A 470 -6.87 -11.53 19.68
CA GLU A 470 -6.17 -11.02 20.86
C GLU A 470 -6.81 -9.75 21.37
N ARG A 471 -7.23 -9.81 22.63
CA ARG A 471 -7.78 -8.69 23.37
C ARG A 471 -6.65 -7.72 23.78
N PRO A 472 -6.83 -6.40 23.59
CA PRO A 472 -5.92 -5.42 24.13
C PRO A 472 -6.04 -5.38 25.65
N ARG A 473 -4.90 -5.28 26.35
CA ARG A 473 -4.83 -5.27 27.83
C ARG A 473 -5.75 -4.23 28.46
N ASP A 474 -5.83 -3.06 27.84
CA ASP A 474 -6.58 -1.92 28.36
C ASP A 474 -7.94 -1.76 27.64
N GLY A 475 -8.50 -2.84 27.08
CA GLY A 475 -9.79 -2.84 26.38
C GLY A 475 -11.01 -2.82 27.33
N SER A 476 -12.20 -2.45 26.82
CA SER A 476 -13.45 -2.66 27.56
C SER A 476 -13.67 -4.17 27.74
N PRO A 477 -14.12 -4.62 28.92
CA PRO A 477 -14.59 -5.99 29.10
C PRO A 477 -15.65 -6.34 28.06
N GLY A 478 -15.56 -7.51 27.44
CA GLY A 478 -16.55 -7.99 26.46
C GLY A 478 -16.36 -7.50 25.02
N PHE A 479 -15.41 -6.59 24.74
CA PHE A 479 -15.21 -6.10 23.36
C PHE A 479 -14.83 -7.22 22.38
N ALA A 480 -13.83 -8.04 22.75
CA ALA A 480 -13.37 -9.14 21.89
C ALA A 480 -14.46 -10.22 21.73
N GLU A 481 -15.25 -10.48 22.77
CA GLU A 481 -16.43 -11.36 22.71
C GLU A 481 -17.45 -10.84 21.71
N LYS A 482 -17.74 -9.54 21.75
CA LYS A 482 -18.64 -8.90 20.80
C LYS A 482 -18.13 -9.00 19.36
N VAL A 483 -16.82 -8.83 19.14
CA VAL A 483 -16.20 -9.05 17.81
C VAL A 483 -16.43 -10.50 17.33
N VAL A 484 -16.24 -11.49 18.20
CA VAL A 484 -16.48 -12.90 17.85
C VAL A 484 -17.96 -13.20 17.61
N GLU A 485 -18.87 -12.60 18.40
CA GLU A 485 -20.32 -12.69 18.20
C GLU A 485 -20.73 -12.11 16.83
N ASP A 486 -20.24 -10.92 16.51
CA ASP A 486 -20.52 -10.26 15.23
C ASP A 486 -19.93 -11.05 14.06
N LEU A 487 -18.72 -11.60 14.20
CA LEU A 487 -18.10 -12.48 13.19
C LEU A 487 -18.99 -13.70 12.90
N ARG A 488 -19.52 -14.33 13.96
CA ARG A 488 -20.46 -15.44 13.86
C ARG A 488 -21.76 -15.04 13.18
N ALA A 489 -22.29 -13.85 13.49
CA ALA A 489 -23.49 -13.32 12.85
C ALA A 489 -23.27 -13.06 11.34
N LEU A 490 -22.12 -12.47 10.98
CA LEU A 490 -21.73 -12.25 9.58
C LEU A 490 -21.62 -13.55 8.81
N ALA A 491 -20.94 -14.56 9.39
CA ALA A 491 -20.80 -15.87 8.77
C ALA A 491 -22.17 -16.55 8.51
N LYS A 492 -23.16 -16.34 9.40
CA LYS A 492 -24.54 -16.84 9.22
C LYS A 492 -25.36 -16.07 8.18
N ALA A 493 -25.08 -14.78 8.03
CA ALA A 493 -25.75 -13.92 7.06
C ALA A 493 -25.18 -14.07 5.64
N ASP A 494 -23.96 -14.61 5.50
CA ASP A 494 -23.38 -14.92 4.21
C ASP A 494 -24.19 -16.01 3.49
N LYS A 495 -24.23 -15.91 2.15
CA LYS A 495 -24.97 -16.85 1.29
C LYS A 495 -24.29 -18.21 1.21
N ASP A 496 -23.00 -18.30 1.54
CA ASP A 496 -22.26 -19.55 1.57
C ASP A 496 -22.31 -20.20 2.97
N PRO A 497 -23.03 -21.33 3.12
CA PRO A 497 -23.16 -22.02 4.40
C PRO A 497 -21.85 -22.66 4.89
N PHE A 498 -20.78 -22.68 4.09
CA PHE A 498 -19.46 -23.13 4.54
C PHE A 498 -18.94 -22.28 5.70
N PHE A 499 -18.99 -20.95 5.58
CA PHE A 499 -18.42 -20.04 6.58
C PHE A 499 -19.11 -20.16 7.94
N ALA A 500 -20.44 -20.19 7.95
CA ALA A 500 -21.22 -20.39 9.17
C ALA A 500 -20.82 -21.71 9.85
N ARG A 501 -20.76 -22.81 9.08
CA ARG A 501 -20.44 -24.14 9.62
C ARG A 501 -19.03 -24.19 10.19
N ASP A 502 -18.06 -23.62 9.50
CA ASP A 502 -16.67 -23.66 9.96
C ASP A 502 -16.46 -22.76 11.19
N ILE A 503 -17.02 -21.55 11.25
CA ILE A 503 -16.93 -20.70 12.45
C ILE A 503 -17.58 -21.38 13.68
N GLU A 504 -18.75 -22.01 13.51
CA GLU A 504 -19.39 -22.78 14.58
C GLU A 504 -18.55 -23.99 15.00
N ALA A 505 -17.96 -24.71 14.05
CA ALA A 505 -17.07 -25.82 14.34
C ALA A 505 -15.83 -25.38 15.13
N ARG A 506 -15.21 -24.25 14.77
CA ARG A 506 -14.06 -23.70 15.49
C ARG A 506 -14.40 -23.27 16.91
N LEU A 507 -15.58 -22.67 17.12
CA LEU A 507 -16.08 -22.36 18.46
C LEU A 507 -16.28 -23.62 19.29
N ALA A 508 -16.93 -24.65 18.72
CA ALA A 508 -17.17 -25.91 19.40
C ALA A 508 -15.87 -26.67 19.74
N GLN A 509 -14.85 -26.56 18.88
CA GLN A 509 -13.54 -27.18 19.06
C GLN A 509 -12.57 -26.34 19.89
N GLY A 510 -12.93 -25.09 20.23
CA GLY A 510 -12.04 -24.15 20.91
C GLY A 510 -10.87 -23.65 20.05
N THR A 511 -10.92 -23.86 18.73
CA THR A 511 -9.89 -23.37 17.80
C THR A 511 -10.17 -21.93 17.34
N LEU A 512 -11.40 -21.44 17.47
CA LEU A 512 -11.68 -19.99 17.55
C LEU A 512 -11.60 -19.58 19.02
N SER A 513 -10.57 -18.81 19.36
CA SER A 513 -10.30 -18.43 20.75
C SER A 513 -10.01 -16.94 20.90
N ILE A 514 -10.42 -16.40 22.04
CA ILE A 514 -9.99 -15.08 22.50
C ILE A 514 -8.83 -15.30 23.46
N LYS A 515 -7.72 -14.61 23.24
CA LYS A 515 -6.57 -14.61 24.14
C LYS A 515 -6.26 -13.20 24.56
N ASP A 516 -5.71 -13.03 25.76
CA ASP A 516 -5.13 -11.75 26.10
C ASP A 516 -3.89 -11.54 25.23
N ALA A 517 -3.70 -10.31 24.72
CA ALA A 517 -2.47 -9.96 24.03
C ALA A 517 -1.29 -10.35 24.93
N PRO A 518 -0.25 -11.00 24.37
CA PRO A 518 0.89 -11.43 25.16
C PRO A 518 1.46 -10.23 25.91
N ALA A 519 2.09 -10.51 27.05
CA ALA A 519 2.90 -9.48 27.66
C ALA A 519 3.87 -8.95 26.63
N GLU A 520 3.91 -7.62 26.49
CA GLU A 520 4.97 -6.98 25.74
C GLU A 520 6.28 -7.62 26.18
N GLU A 521 7.08 -8.11 25.23
CA GLU A 521 8.28 -8.85 25.56
C GLU A 521 9.11 -8.04 26.57
N ALA A 522 9.68 -8.68 27.59
CA ALA A 522 10.44 -7.98 28.63
C ALA A 522 11.57 -7.11 28.04
N GLY A 523 12.09 -7.44 26.85
CA GLY A 523 13.02 -6.61 26.10
C GLY A 523 12.40 -5.34 25.51
N LEU A 524 11.16 -5.39 25.03
CA LEU A 524 10.40 -4.24 24.53
C LEU A 524 9.86 -3.39 25.68
N LEU A 525 9.39 -3.98 26.78
CA LEU A 525 9.12 -3.27 28.04
C LEU A 525 10.40 -2.64 28.58
N GLY A 526 11.52 -3.36 28.58
CA GLY A 526 12.81 -2.83 28.97
C GLY A 526 13.29 -1.70 28.07
N ILE A 527 13.04 -1.78 26.76
CA ILE A 527 13.30 -0.66 25.82
C ILE A 527 12.34 0.49 26.09
N LYS A 528 11.04 0.27 26.33
CA LYS A 528 10.06 1.34 26.60
C LYS A 528 10.26 2.01 27.96
N GLU A 529 10.60 1.25 29.00
CA GLU A 529 10.99 1.75 30.32
C GLU A 529 12.34 2.47 30.25
N LYS A 530 13.31 1.91 29.51
CA LYS A 530 14.59 2.57 29.27
C LYS A 530 14.42 3.80 28.38
N VAL A 531 13.50 3.81 27.41
CA VAL A 531 13.20 4.95 26.53
C VAL A 531 12.39 5.99 27.27
N GLY A 532 11.45 5.62 28.14
CA GLY A 532 10.75 6.53 29.04
C GLY A 532 11.68 7.13 30.09
N GLY A 533 12.56 6.31 30.67
CA GLY A 533 13.63 6.76 31.56
C GLY A 533 14.72 7.55 30.84
N LEU A 534 15.02 7.24 29.57
CA LEU A 534 15.90 8.04 28.71
C LEU A 534 15.22 9.33 28.31
N GLU A 535 13.93 9.34 28.03
CA GLU A 535 13.12 10.51 27.69
C GLU A 535 13.08 11.46 28.88
N GLU A 536 12.85 10.96 30.09
CA GLU A 536 12.97 11.71 31.34
C GLU A 536 14.41 12.17 31.60
N ALA A 537 15.40 11.29 31.49
CA ALA A 537 16.81 11.65 31.68
C ALA A 537 17.29 12.69 30.66
N ARG A 538 16.83 12.58 29.41
CA ARG A 538 17.08 13.53 28.33
C ARG A 538 16.43 14.86 28.63
N PHE A 539 15.18 14.87 29.09
CA PHE A 539 14.50 16.10 29.51
C PHE A 539 15.23 16.79 30.67
N LEU A 540 15.67 16.02 31.67
CA LEU A 540 16.41 16.53 32.83
C LEU A 540 17.82 17.02 32.45
N ALA A 541 18.51 16.34 31.54
CA ALA A 541 19.83 16.71 31.03
C ALA A 541 19.76 17.83 29.97
N ALA A 542 18.62 18.00 29.32
CA ALA A 542 18.43 18.99 28.27
C ALA A 542 18.48 20.41 28.82
N ARG A 543 19.03 21.30 27.99
CA ARG A 543 19.17 22.70 28.37
C ARG A 543 17.77 23.34 28.44
N PRO A 544 17.47 24.14 29.47
CA PRO A 544 16.21 24.87 29.52
C PRO A 544 16.05 25.75 28.29
N TYR A 545 14.90 25.64 27.63
CA TYR A 545 14.53 26.56 26.57
C TYR A 545 14.11 27.87 27.21
N ARG A 546 14.74 28.97 26.79
CA ARG A 546 14.37 30.33 27.21
C ARG A 546 13.72 31.02 26.03
N PRO A 547 12.38 30.87 25.86
CA PRO A 547 11.68 31.52 24.78
C PRO A 547 11.83 33.03 24.88
N ASN A 548 12.14 33.68 23.77
CA ASN A 548 11.94 35.12 23.61
C ASN A 548 10.72 35.37 22.71
N ALA A 549 10.19 36.59 22.69
CA ALA A 549 8.97 36.89 21.93
C ALA A 549 9.06 36.43 20.46
N GLY A 550 10.19 36.70 19.79
CA GLY A 550 10.39 36.29 18.40
C GLY A 550 10.45 34.76 18.20
N SER A 551 11.01 34.02 19.16
CA SER A 551 11.06 32.56 19.08
C SER A 551 9.72 31.92 19.39
N VAL A 552 8.92 32.52 20.28
CA VAL A 552 7.52 32.13 20.55
C VAL A 552 6.67 32.34 19.31
N ASP A 553 6.77 33.50 18.67
CA ASP A 553 6.03 33.82 17.45
C ASP A 553 6.43 32.90 16.29
N ALA A 554 7.72 32.59 16.16
CA ALA A 554 8.21 31.63 15.18
C ALA A 554 7.68 30.21 15.44
N LEU A 555 7.66 29.77 16.70
CA LEU A 555 7.12 28.45 17.06
C LEU A 555 5.61 28.38 16.82
N ALA A 556 4.88 29.41 17.24
CA ALA A 556 3.43 29.52 17.05
C ALA A 556 3.08 29.52 15.55
N LYS A 557 3.90 30.20 14.75
CA LYS A 557 3.79 30.20 13.30
C LYS A 557 4.07 28.81 12.72
N VAL A 558 5.17 28.15 13.08
CA VAL A 558 5.49 26.79 12.59
C VAL A 558 4.39 25.79 12.96
N ILE A 559 3.88 25.85 14.19
CA ILE A 559 2.80 24.96 14.65
C ILE A 559 1.48 25.29 13.95
N GLY A 560 1.16 26.58 13.76
CA GLY A 560 0.00 26.99 12.97
C GLY A 560 0.10 26.59 11.50
N GLU A 561 1.29 26.69 10.90
CA GLU A 561 1.58 26.27 9.52
C GLU A 561 1.48 24.75 9.37
N SER A 562 1.74 23.97 10.43
CA SER A 562 1.54 22.51 10.43
C SER A 562 0.07 22.07 10.46
N GLY A 563 -0.87 23.02 10.60
CA GLY A 563 -2.32 22.77 10.57
C GLY A 563 -2.96 22.53 11.95
N VAL A 564 -2.20 22.68 13.04
CA VAL A 564 -2.72 22.62 14.41
C VAL A 564 -3.44 23.93 14.74
N ASP A 565 -4.70 23.85 15.20
CA ASP A 565 -5.40 25.03 15.75
C ASP A 565 -4.74 25.44 17.07
N ALA A 566 -3.78 26.35 16.95
CA ALA A 566 -3.04 26.90 18.07
C ALA A 566 -3.66 28.17 18.65
N SER A 567 -4.83 28.60 18.19
CA SER A 567 -5.49 29.85 18.61
C SER A 567 -5.82 29.87 20.11
N ARG A 568 -5.98 28.69 20.72
CA ARG A 568 -6.24 28.51 22.15
C ARG A 568 -4.99 28.18 22.96
N ILE A 569 -3.82 28.05 22.32
CA ILE A 569 -2.57 27.70 22.98
C ILE A 569 -1.86 28.99 23.37
N SER A 570 -1.72 29.21 24.68
CA SER A 570 -0.79 30.22 25.15
C SER A 570 0.64 29.67 25.09
N PHE A 571 1.34 29.86 23.97
CA PHE A 571 2.70 29.36 23.78
C PHE A 571 3.69 29.81 24.84
N LYS A 572 3.53 31.03 25.36
CA LYS A 572 4.35 31.50 26.48
C LYS A 572 4.29 30.54 27.67
N HIS A 573 3.08 30.16 28.09
CA HIS A 573 2.84 29.22 29.18
C HIS A 573 3.14 27.77 28.77
N ALA A 574 2.82 27.36 27.54
CA ALA A 574 3.09 26.00 27.05
C ALA A 574 4.60 25.70 26.96
N LEU A 575 5.44 26.74 26.84
CA LEU A 575 6.89 26.63 26.81
C LEU A 575 7.53 26.87 28.19
N GLU A 576 6.74 27.11 29.24
CA GLU A 576 7.26 27.16 30.60
C GLU A 576 7.77 25.78 31.00
N GLY A 577 9.07 25.72 31.34
CA GLY A 577 9.74 24.45 31.65
C GLY A 577 10.14 23.64 30.42
N ALA A 578 9.92 24.12 29.20
CA ALA A 578 10.38 23.46 27.99
C ALA A 578 11.91 23.33 27.96
N ARG A 579 12.38 22.28 27.29
CA ARG A 579 13.80 21.92 27.20
C ARG A 579 14.19 21.75 25.74
N VAL A 580 15.44 22.03 25.40
CA VAL A 580 15.99 21.78 24.07
C VAL A 580 16.90 20.57 24.14
N LEU A 581 16.51 19.52 23.42
CA LEU A 581 17.30 18.32 23.22
C LEU A 581 18.07 18.41 21.90
N GLU A 582 19.28 17.88 21.88
CA GLU A 582 20.05 17.63 20.66
C GLU A 582 20.29 16.12 20.53
N LEU A 583 19.95 15.56 19.36
CA LEU A 583 20.13 14.14 19.06
C LEU A 583 21.33 13.96 18.13
N LYS A 584 22.07 12.87 18.32
CA LYS A 584 23.10 12.46 17.35
C LYS A 584 22.47 11.72 16.16
N PRO A 585 23.10 11.74 14.98
CA PRO A 585 22.66 10.90 13.85
C PRO A 585 22.53 9.42 14.27
N GLY A 586 21.41 8.80 13.95
CA GLY A 586 21.10 7.41 14.31
C GLY A 586 20.63 7.21 15.75
N GLU A 587 20.41 8.28 16.51
CA GLU A 587 19.88 8.19 17.87
C GLU A 587 18.34 8.23 17.89
N ASP A 588 17.72 7.20 18.45
CA ASP A 588 16.27 7.13 18.60
C ASP A 588 15.76 8.20 19.57
N LEU A 589 14.86 9.07 19.11
CA LEU A 589 14.15 10.01 19.99
C LEU A 589 13.11 9.29 20.84
N LEU A 590 12.29 8.46 20.21
CA LEU A 590 11.23 7.65 20.80
C LEU A 590 11.17 6.30 20.07
N THR A 591 10.68 5.27 20.76
CA THR A 591 10.44 3.95 20.15
C THR A 591 8.94 3.67 20.07
N ARG A 592 8.53 2.97 19.01
CA ARG A 592 7.15 2.55 18.76
C ARG A 592 6.47 1.97 20.01
N GLY A 593 5.27 2.48 20.29
CA GLY A 593 4.43 2.02 21.41
C GLY A 593 4.90 2.45 22.80
N SER A 594 5.93 3.31 22.91
CA SER A 594 6.29 3.93 24.19
C SER A 594 5.19 4.94 24.59
N PRO A 595 4.79 4.99 25.88
CA PRO A 595 3.87 6.04 26.33
C PRO A 595 4.57 7.40 26.18
N PRO A 596 3.96 8.39 25.51
CA PRO A 596 4.60 9.68 25.32
C PRO A 596 4.69 10.43 26.65
N GLY A 597 5.91 10.76 27.10
CA GLY A 597 6.13 11.60 28.28
C GLY A 597 6.05 13.10 27.98
N TYR A 598 6.48 13.50 26.79
CA TYR A 598 6.54 14.92 26.38
C TYR A 598 5.99 15.15 24.96
N VAL A 599 5.68 16.41 24.66
CA VAL A 599 5.38 16.87 23.29
C VAL A 599 6.67 17.40 22.67
N TYR A 600 7.06 16.86 21.51
CA TYR A 600 8.26 17.26 20.80
C TYR A 600 7.95 18.22 19.66
N ILE A 601 8.81 19.24 19.52
CA ILE A 601 8.76 20.20 18.43
C ILE A 601 10.14 20.18 17.76
N PRO A 602 10.28 19.66 16.53
CA PRO A 602 11.57 19.63 15.86
C PRO A 602 12.03 21.06 15.53
N LEU A 603 13.25 21.39 15.94
CA LEU A 603 13.88 22.70 15.67
C LEU A 603 14.87 22.66 14.48
N SER A 604 15.19 21.46 14.00
CA SER A 604 16.09 21.19 12.88
C SER A 604 15.65 19.94 12.09
N GLU A 605 16.13 19.82 10.85
CA GLU A 605 15.98 18.64 10.00
C GLU A 605 16.65 17.39 10.59
N GLY A 606 16.25 16.20 10.12
CA GLY A 606 16.96 14.93 10.38
C GLY A 606 16.22 13.93 11.27
N LEU A 607 15.08 14.30 11.86
CA LEU A 607 14.18 13.35 12.51
C LEU A 607 13.36 12.60 11.46
N ALA A 608 13.48 11.27 11.46
CA ALA A 608 12.68 10.35 10.66
C ALA A 608 11.89 9.41 11.60
N VAL A 609 10.79 8.86 11.10
CA VAL A 609 9.95 7.87 11.81
C VAL A 609 10.24 6.49 11.27
#